data_AF-A0A2X3IG39-F1
#
_entry.id   AF-A0A2X3IG39-F1
#
_cell.length_a   1.000
_cell.length_b   1.000
_cell.length_c   1.000
_cell.angle_alpha   90.00
_cell.angle_beta   90.00
_cell.angle_gamma   90.00
#
_symmetry.space_group_name_H-M   'P 1'
#
loop_
_entity.id
_entity.type
_entity.pdbx_description
1 polymer ?
#
loop_
_entity_poly.entity_id
_entity_poly.type
_entity_poly.pdbx_seq_one_letter_code
_entity_poly.pdbx_strand_id
1 'polypeptide(L)' 'MDTNSLAHTKWNCKYHIVFAPKYRRKEIYGEKKQEIGKILR' A
#
# COMPACT_ATOMS: atom_id res chain seq x y z
N MET A 1 6.42 18.93 1.01
CA MET A 1 7.48 18.09 0.40
C MET A 1 6.87 16.75 -0.02
N ASP A 2 5.97 16.74 -1.00
CA ASP A 2 5.28 15.52 -1.48
C ASP A 2 5.04 15.61 -3.00
N THR A 3 5.92 16.27 -3.73
CA THR A 3 5.73 16.48 -5.17
C THR A 3 6.98 16.00 -5.86
N ASN A 4 6.82 14.93 -6.62
CA ASN A 4 7.89 14.36 -7.42
C ASN A 4 7.99 15.18 -8.72
N SER A 5 9.22 15.34 -9.21
CA SER A 5 9.46 16.09 -10.44
C SER A 5 10.50 15.41 -11.33
N LEU A 6 10.19 15.30 -12.61
CA LEU A 6 11.13 15.10 -13.70
C LEU A 6 11.26 16.37 -14.53
N ALA A 7 12.18 16.38 -15.51
CA ALA A 7 12.52 17.53 -16.35
C ALA A 7 11.31 18.29 -16.92
N HIS A 8 10.19 17.60 -17.21
CA HIS A 8 9.00 18.22 -17.80
C HIS A 8 7.68 17.90 -17.08
N THR A 9 7.71 17.20 -15.94
CA THR A 9 6.48 16.81 -15.24
C THR A 9 6.66 16.90 -13.74
N LYS A 10 5.66 17.48 -13.06
CA LYS A 10 5.54 17.45 -11.61
C LYS A 10 4.24 16.75 -11.25
N TRP A 11 4.28 15.83 -10.29
CA TRP A 11 3.08 15.12 -9.86
C TRP A 11 3.08 14.85 -8.36
N ASN A 12 1.88 14.67 -7.83
CA ASN A 12 1.62 14.31 -6.45
C ASN A 12 0.60 13.18 -6.43
N CYS A 13 1.10 11.95 -6.52
CA CYS A 13 0.29 10.75 -6.65
C CYS A 13 0.07 10.12 -5.26
N LYS A 14 -0.91 10.65 -4.52
CA LYS A 14 -1.34 10.10 -3.23
C LYS A 14 -2.53 9.17 -3.45
N TYR A 15 -2.41 7.92 -3.00
CA TYR A 15 -3.48 6.92 -3.12
C TYR A 15 -3.80 6.30 -1.77
N HIS A 16 -5.08 6.05 -1.52
CA HIS A 16 -5.55 5.25 -0.40
C HIS A 16 -5.91 3.85 -0.92
N ILE A 17 -5.00 2.90 -0.73
CA ILE A 17 -5.15 1.53 -1.23
C ILE A 17 -5.55 0.62 -0.07
N VAL A 18 -6.66 -0.11 -0.22
CA VAL A 18 -7.21 -1.02 0.79
C VAL A 18 -7.44 -2.39 0.17
N PHE A 19 -7.10 -3.44 0.93
CA PHE A 19 -7.26 -4.83 0.51
C PHE A 19 -8.12 -5.58 1.52
N ALA A 20 -9.00 -6.45 1.04
CA ALA A 20 -9.81 -7.34 1.86
C ALA A 20 -9.60 -8.80 1.45
N PRO A 21 -9.49 -9.74 2.40
CA PRO A 21 -9.36 -11.15 2.09
C PRO A 21 -10.68 -11.69 1.51
N LYS A 22 -10.56 -12.70 0.64
CA LYS A 22 -11.73 -13.44 0.13
C LYS A 22 -12.53 -13.99 1.32
N TYR A 23 -13.84 -13.80 1.30
CA TYR A 23 -14.76 -14.14 2.40
C TYR A 23 -14.53 -13.39 3.73
N ARG A 24 -13.78 -12.27 3.73
CA ARG A 24 -13.49 -11.44 4.92
C ARG A 24 -12.94 -12.23 6.11
N ARG A 25 -12.23 -13.33 5.85
CA ARG A 25 -11.61 -14.14 6.91
C ARG A 25 -10.52 -13.34 7.61
N LYS A 26 -10.33 -13.60 8.91
CA LYS A 26 -9.23 -13.00 9.68
C LYS A 26 -7.86 -13.68 9.42
N GLU A 27 -7.64 -14.24 8.22
CA GLU A 27 -6.43 -14.97 7.84
C GLU A 27 -5.21 -14.04 7.65
N ILE A 28 -5.42 -12.76 7.36
CA ILE A 28 -4.36 -11.77 7.19
C ILE A 28 -3.83 -11.28 8.55
N TYR A 29 -4.51 -11.58 9.66
CA TYR A 29 -4.14 -11.11 10.98
C TYR A 29 -3.12 -12.07 11.64
N GLY A 30 -2.27 -11.54 12.53
CA GLY A 30 -1.21 -12.30 13.19
C GLY A 30 0.09 -12.31 12.38
N GLU A 31 0.69 -13.48 12.22
CA GLU A 31 2.01 -13.67 11.58
C GLU A 31 2.01 -13.23 10.11
N LYS A 32 0.95 -13.58 9.37
CA LYS A 32 0.78 -13.19 7.95
C LYS A 32 0.72 -11.68 7.74
N LYS A 33 0.27 -10.91 8.74
CA LYS A 33 0.25 -9.44 8.69
C LYS A 33 1.67 -8.88 8.56
N GLN A 34 2.64 -9.47 9.26
CA GLN A 34 4.02 -9.00 9.24
C GLN A 34 4.66 -9.25 7.89
N GLU A 35 4.44 -10.43 7.31
CA GLU A 35 4.96 -10.81 6.01
C GLU A 35 4.34 -9.97 4.87
N ILE A 36 3.01 -9.84 4.86
CA ILE A 36 2.29 -8.98 3.90
C ILE A 36 2.72 -7.52 4.04
N GLY A 37 2.94 -7.05 5.27
CA GLY A 37 3.45 -5.70 5.53
C GLY A 37 4.85 -5.44 4.98
N LYS A 38 5.75 -6.44 4.99
CA LYS A 38 7.10 -6.33 4.38
C LYS A 38 7.07 -6.30 2.85
N ILE A 39 6.06 -6.90 2.23
CA ILE A 39 5.92 -6.89 0.77
C ILE A 39 5.36 -5.55 0.27
N LEU A 40 4.46 -4.93 1.05
CA LEU A 40 3.74 -3.72 0.65
C LEU A 40 4.42 -2.41 1.08
N ARG A 41 5.39 -2.44 1.99
CA ARG A 41 6.07 -1.27 2.54
C ARG A 41 7.56 -1.31 2.27
#